data_AF-A0A934H2I5-F1
#
_entry.id   AF-A0A934H2I5-F1
#
_cell.length_a   1.000
_cell.length_b   1.000
_cell.length_c   1.000
_cell.angle_alpha   90.00
_cell.angle_beta   90.00
_cell.angle_gamma   90.00
#
_symmetry.space_group_name_H-M   'P 1'
#
loop_
_entity.id
_entity.type
_entity.pdbx_description
1 polymer ?
#
loop_
_entity_poly.entity_id
_entity_poly.type
_entity_poly.pdbx_seq_one_letter_code
_entity_poly.pdbx_strand_id
1 'polypeptide(L)'
;MNKKILPFLVPALLALIVALWAGLLRLGWTLPSTRGLALAHGPLMVSGFLGALIALERAVALKQKWMYAAPLLAGLGWLTSLLAPTLPLGAILLTLASAVTVGILAVIVRRESALHTWAMFFGSLTWLAANILWLSGKSVFQVVYGWQAFLILTIAGERLELNRVLRPSKRQQNLFGLLAATLLAGIILTAFNLQWGVRLSGLGMLSLALWSLPNDIAWRNIRHKLPLTRYIAWCLALGFVWLGIGGALNLVFGAQVAGPKYDALLHAVFVGFVISMIFGHAPIIFPAILGVPINFYPTFYFHLALLHLSLALRVGSDLLNWTQARMWGGLLNEIAILIFLGMTIYSVRKGMQTK
;
A
#
# COMPACT_ATOMS: atom_id res chain seq x y z
N MET A 1 -8.61 21.63 12.76
CA MET A 1 -8.18 20.22 12.69
C MET A 1 -9.20 19.34 13.41
N ASN A 2 -9.63 18.24 12.78
CA ASN A 2 -10.56 17.28 13.37
C ASN A 2 -9.83 16.35 14.38
N LYS A 3 -9.75 16.79 15.63
CA LYS A 3 -9.05 16.06 16.71
C LYS A 3 -9.65 14.66 16.98
N LYS A 4 -10.92 14.43 16.62
CA LYS A 4 -11.60 13.14 16.85
C LYS A 4 -10.99 11.97 16.06
N ILE A 5 -10.19 12.26 15.03
CA ILE A 5 -9.56 11.24 14.18
C ILE A 5 -8.18 10.83 14.71
N LEU A 6 -7.53 11.67 15.54
CA LEU A 6 -6.18 11.41 16.04
C LEU A 6 -6.02 10.05 16.76
N PRO A 7 -7.01 9.55 17.55
CA PRO A 7 -6.90 8.24 18.18
C PRO A 7 -6.76 7.06 17.20
N PHE A 8 -7.14 7.26 15.94
CA PHE A 8 -7.04 6.23 14.88
C PHE A 8 -5.82 6.47 13.99
N LEU A 9 -5.53 7.73 13.66
CA LEU A 9 -4.43 8.10 12.79
C LEU A 9 -3.06 7.91 13.46
N VAL A 10 -2.92 8.29 14.74
CA VAL A 10 -1.63 8.22 15.44
C VAL A 10 -1.12 6.77 15.55
N PRO A 11 -1.94 5.77 15.97
CA PRO A 11 -1.49 4.38 15.97
C PRO A 11 -1.07 3.87 14.58
N ALA A 12 -1.74 4.29 13.51
CA ALA A 12 -1.36 3.91 12.14
C ALA A 12 0.01 4.50 11.75
N LEU A 13 0.25 5.78 12.05
CA LEU A 13 1.55 6.41 11.78
C LEU A 13 2.67 5.82 12.66
N LEU A 14 2.38 5.46 13.91
CA LEU A 14 3.34 4.76 14.76
C LEU A 14 3.65 3.36 14.21
N ALA A 15 2.65 2.64 13.70
CA ALA A 15 2.88 1.36 13.01
C ALA A 15 3.85 1.52 11.84
N LEU A 16 3.71 2.58 11.04
CA LEU A 16 4.66 2.90 9.98
C LEU A 16 6.08 3.07 10.52
N ILE A 17 6.29 3.92 11.54
CA ILE A 17 7.63 4.18 12.09
C ILE A 17 8.27 2.89 12.62
N VAL A 18 7.51 2.08 13.37
CA VAL A 18 8.01 0.81 13.91
C VAL A 18 8.27 -0.21 12.79
N ALA A 19 7.45 -0.22 11.75
CA ALA A 19 7.63 -1.08 10.59
C ALA A 19 8.86 -0.71 9.76
N LEU A 20 9.17 0.59 9.59
CA LEU A 20 10.41 1.06 8.97
C LEU A 20 11.62 0.58 9.78
N TRP A 21 11.62 0.79 11.10
CA TRP A 21 12.67 0.27 11.98
C TRP A 21 12.87 -1.26 11.85
N ALA A 22 11.77 -2.01 11.83
CA ALA A 22 11.80 -3.44 11.57
C ALA A 22 12.36 -3.80 10.18
N GLY A 23 12.15 -2.93 9.18
CA GLY A 23 12.71 -3.05 7.83
C GLY A 23 14.24 -2.94 7.81
N LEU A 24 14.82 -1.94 8.49
CA LEU A 24 16.28 -1.82 8.63
C LEU A 24 16.90 -3.04 9.31
N LEU A 25 16.26 -3.56 10.36
CA LEU A 25 16.68 -4.79 11.03
C LEU A 25 16.68 -5.98 10.06
N ARG A 26 15.67 -6.10 9.18
CA ARG A 26 15.62 -7.14 8.14
C ARG A 26 16.68 -6.96 7.05
N LEU A 27 17.06 -5.72 6.74
CA LEU A 27 18.07 -5.41 5.74
C LEU A 27 19.48 -5.78 6.21
N GLY A 28 19.70 -5.88 7.52
CA GLY A 28 20.97 -6.26 8.14
C GLY A 28 21.67 -5.12 8.88
N TRP A 29 20.98 -3.99 9.11
CA TRP A 29 21.52 -2.91 9.95
C TRP A 29 21.53 -3.34 11.42
N THR A 30 22.64 -3.08 12.11
CA THR A 30 22.81 -3.37 13.54
C THR A 30 22.14 -2.28 14.38
N LEU A 31 20.86 -2.48 14.69
CA LEU A 31 20.04 -1.56 15.49
C LEU A 31 19.47 -2.28 16.73
N PRO A 32 19.10 -1.54 17.79
CA PRO A 32 18.31 -2.08 18.89
C PRO A 32 17.07 -2.83 18.41
N SER A 33 16.88 -4.06 18.90
CA SER A 33 15.76 -4.93 18.52
C SER A 33 15.18 -5.65 19.73
N THR A 34 13.90 -5.97 19.64
CA THR A 34 13.21 -6.90 20.52
C THR A 34 12.90 -8.20 19.79
N ARG A 35 12.48 -9.24 20.53
CA ARG A 35 12.14 -10.54 19.95
C ARG A 35 10.99 -10.40 18.96
N GLY A 36 11.22 -10.84 17.71
CA GLY A 36 10.18 -10.86 16.66
C GLY A 36 9.95 -9.55 15.92
N LEU A 37 10.58 -8.44 16.31
CA LEU A 37 10.37 -7.12 15.68
C LEU A 37 10.68 -7.16 14.16
N ALA A 38 11.82 -7.72 13.77
CA ALA A 38 12.19 -7.87 12.36
C ALA A 38 11.21 -8.77 11.57
N LEU A 39 10.56 -9.74 12.21
CA LEU A 39 9.54 -10.56 11.55
C LEU A 39 8.19 -9.82 11.42
N ALA A 40 7.94 -8.83 12.28
CA ALA A 40 6.71 -8.05 12.28
C ALA A 40 6.64 -7.00 11.14
N HIS A 41 7.75 -6.68 10.46
CA HIS A 41 7.79 -5.67 9.39
C HIS A 41 6.61 -5.71 8.42
N GLY A 42 6.37 -6.87 7.76
CA GLY A 42 5.28 -7.03 6.78
C GLY A 42 3.89 -6.83 7.40
N PRO A 43 3.53 -7.56 8.47
CA PRO A 43 2.27 -7.36 9.19
C PRO A 43 2.05 -5.92 9.67
N LEU A 44 3.09 -5.24 10.19
CA LEU A 44 2.99 -3.84 10.64
C LEU A 44 2.76 -2.89 9.45
N MET A 45 3.50 -3.04 8.36
CA MET A 45 3.32 -2.22 7.15
C MET A 45 1.91 -2.36 6.58
N VAL A 46 1.45 -3.59 6.35
CA VAL A 46 0.19 -3.83 5.64
C VAL A 46 -0.99 -3.68 6.58
N SER A 47 -1.06 -4.48 7.64
CA SER A 47 -2.26 -4.57 8.48
C SER A 47 -2.30 -3.47 9.55
N GLY A 48 -1.14 -3.09 10.10
CA GLY A 48 -1.04 -2.04 11.13
C GLY A 48 -1.13 -0.61 10.58
N PHE A 49 -0.43 -0.33 9.49
CA PHE A 49 -0.38 1.01 8.88
C PHE A 49 -1.38 1.17 7.72
N LEU A 50 -1.17 0.48 6.60
CA LEU A 50 -1.93 0.72 5.37
C LEU A 50 -3.41 0.36 5.51
N GLY A 51 -3.71 -0.80 6.09
CA GLY A 51 -5.08 -1.26 6.37
C GLY A 51 -5.82 -0.31 7.31
N ALA A 52 -5.14 0.20 8.34
CA ALA A 52 -5.71 1.21 9.23
C ALA A 52 -6.01 2.52 8.50
N LEU A 53 -5.09 3.03 7.67
CA LEU A 53 -5.26 4.30 6.97
C LEU A 53 -6.38 4.22 5.91
N ILE A 54 -6.41 3.16 5.12
CA ILE A 54 -7.46 2.92 4.11
C ILE A 54 -8.83 2.81 4.79
N ALA A 55 -8.93 2.01 5.86
CA ALA A 55 -10.19 1.87 6.59
C ALA A 55 -10.64 3.19 7.23
N LEU A 56 -9.70 3.97 7.78
CA LEU A 56 -9.97 5.28 8.37
C LEU A 56 -10.51 6.27 7.34
N GLU A 57 -9.92 6.33 6.14
CA GLU A 57 -10.40 7.20 5.06
C GLU A 57 -11.87 6.90 4.73
N ARG A 58 -12.21 5.62 4.58
CA ARG A 58 -13.59 5.18 4.27
C ARG A 58 -14.55 5.46 5.43
N ALA A 59 -14.11 5.26 6.67
CA ALA A 59 -14.90 5.57 7.86
C ALA A 59 -15.19 7.07 7.99
N VAL A 60 -14.22 7.93 7.68
CA VAL A 60 -14.38 9.39 7.68
C VAL A 60 -15.32 9.83 6.56
N ALA A 61 -15.22 9.25 5.37
CA ALA A 61 -16.09 9.56 4.24
C ALA A 61 -17.57 9.21 4.52
N LEU A 62 -17.83 8.03 5.11
CA LEU A 62 -19.20 7.54 5.35
C LEU A 62 -19.81 8.01 6.68
N LYS A 63 -18.99 8.50 7.61
CA LYS A 63 -19.37 9.08 8.91
C LYS A 63 -20.22 8.16 9.81
N GLN A 64 -20.06 6.83 9.68
CA GLN A 64 -20.74 5.85 10.53
C GLN A 64 -19.84 5.39 11.68
N LYS A 65 -20.34 5.43 12.92
CA LYS A 65 -19.53 5.17 14.13
C LYS A 65 -18.88 3.79 14.15
N TRP A 66 -19.60 2.74 13.74
CA TRP A 66 -19.07 1.37 13.76
C TRP A 66 -17.88 1.16 12.82
N MET A 67 -17.75 1.96 11.74
CA MET A 67 -16.68 1.82 10.76
C MET A 67 -15.30 2.18 11.34
N TYR A 68 -15.27 3.00 12.40
CA TYR A 68 -14.05 3.32 13.13
C TYR A 68 -13.50 2.13 13.93
N ALA A 69 -14.26 1.03 14.08
CA ALA A 69 -13.75 -0.20 14.66
C ALA A 69 -12.59 -0.78 13.83
N ALA A 70 -12.62 -0.67 12.49
CA ALA A 70 -11.55 -1.19 11.64
C ALA A 70 -10.17 -0.56 11.94
N PRO A 71 -9.99 0.77 11.86
CA PRO A 71 -8.70 1.38 12.18
C PRO A 71 -8.33 1.25 13.67
N LEU A 72 -9.30 1.18 14.59
CA LEU A 72 -9.03 0.93 16.01
C LEU A 72 -8.44 -0.46 16.23
N LEU A 73 -9.10 -1.49 15.68
CA LEU A 73 -8.64 -2.88 15.78
C LEU A 73 -7.27 -3.06 15.10
N ALA A 74 -7.03 -2.38 13.98
CA ALA A 74 -5.72 -2.39 13.33
C ALA A 74 -4.65 -1.76 14.23
N GLY A 75 -4.93 -0.60 14.83
CA GLY A 75 -4.05 0.10 15.76
C GLY A 75 -3.73 -0.72 17.01
N LEU A 76 -4.74 -1.33 17.64
CA LEU A 76 -4.55 -2.19 18.81
C LEU A 76 -3.87 -3.52 18.45
N GLY A 77 -4.18 -4.09 17.28
CA GLY A 77 -3.68 -5.37 16.83
C GLY A 77 -2.17 -5.37 16.59
N TRP A 78 -1.63 -4.32 16.01
CA TRP A 78 -0.18 -4.22 15.80
C TRP A 78 0.57 -4.00 17.11
N LEU A 79 0.03 -3.16 18.01
CA LEU A 79 0.61 -2.91 19.34
C LEU A 79 0.67 -4.21 20.16
N THR A 80 -0.46 -4.92 20.23
CA THR A 80 -0.54 -6.20 20.96
C THR A 80 0.36 -7.27 20.34
N SER A 81 0.55 -7.28 19.02
CA SER A 81 1.49 -8.19 18.34
C SER A 81 2.94 -8.01 18.82
N LEU A 82 3.32 -6.80 19.24
CA LEU A 82 4.67 -6.50 19.73
C LEU A 82 4.80 -6.65 21.25
N LEU A 83 3.77 -6.26 22.00
CA LEU A 83 3.78 -6.29 23.47
C LEU A 83 3.52 -7.70 24.03
N ALA A 84 2.76 -8.53 23.32
CA ALA A 84 2.41 -9.90 23.72
C ALA A 84 2.60 -10.89 22.54
N PRO A 85 3.83 -11.05 22.02
CA PRO A 85 4.09 -11.81 20.79
C PRO A 85 3.83 -13.31 20.91
N THR A 86 3.69 -13.85 22.13
CA THR A 86 3.36 -15.26 22.38
C THR A 86 1.87 -15.57 22.27
N LEU A 87 1.01 -14.55 22.28
CA LEU A 87 -0.43 -14.71 22.16
C LEU A 87 -0.89 -14.36 20.74
N PRO A 88 -1.85 -15.09 20.16
CA PRO A 88 -2.37 -14.78 18.82
C PRO A 88 -3.25 -13.52 18.79
N LEU A 89 -3.44 -12.83 19.92
CA LEU A 89 -4.37 -11.71 20.08
C LEU A 89 -4.13 -10.60 19.05
N GLY A 90 -2.87 -10.25 18.79
CA GLY A 90 -2.55 -9.24 17.78
C GLY A 90 -2.99 -9.63 16.37
N ALA A 91 -2.71 -10.87 15.96
CA ALA A 91 -3.16 -11.41 14.68
C ALA A 91 -4.70 -11.52 14.60
N ILE A 92 -5.37 -11.87 15.69
CA ILE A 92 -6.84 -11.90 15.78
C ILE A 92 -7.40 -10.49 15.55
N LEU A 93 -6.89 -9.47 16.24
CA LEU A 93 -7.34 -8.09 16.11
C LEU A 93 -7.11 -7.54 14.69
N LEU A 94 -5.95 -7.83 14.08
CA LEU A 94 -5.66 -7.45 12.69
C LEU A 94 -6.61 -8.16 11.70
N THR A 95 -6.96 -9.42 11.96
CA THR A 95 -7.94 -10.18 11.16
C THR A 95 -9.34 -9.57 11.28
N LEU A 96 -9.76 -9.22 12.50
CA LEU A 96 -11.04 -8.54 12.73
C LEU A 96 -11.08 -7.16 12.06
N ALA A 97 -9.97 -6.41 12.07
CA ALA A 97 -9.88 -5.14 11.35
C ALA A 97 -10.15 -5.30 9.84
N SER A 98 -9.59 -6.35 9.23
CA SER A 98 -9.88 -6.68 7.82
C SER A 98 -11.33 -7.10 7.60
N ALA A 99 -11.94 -7.85 8.53
CA ALA A 99 -13.35 -8.24 8.44
C ALA A 99 -14.30 -7.03 8.52
N VAL A 100 -14.04 -6.09 9.43
CA VAL A 100 -14.81 -4.84 9.50
C VAL A 100 -14.64 -4.04 8.21
N THR A 101 -13.43 -4.00 7.63
CA THR A 101 -13.17 -3.31 6.37
C THR A 101 -13.94 -3.92 5.20
N VAL A 102 -14.03 -5.26 5.12
CA VAL A 102 -14.92 -5.95 4.16
C VAL A 102 -16.37 -5.51 4.35
N GLY A 103 -16.84 -5.39 5.59
CA GLY A 103 -18.17 -4.86 5.90
C GLY A 103 -18.37 -3.41 5.41
N ILE A 104 -17.37 -2.54 5.58
CA ILE A 104 -17.41 -1.15 5.08
C ILE A 104 -17.54 -1.14 3.56
N LEU A 105 -16.71 -1.92 2.86
CA LEU A 105 -16.74 -1.95 1.40
C LEU A 105 -18.00 -2.64 0.85
N ALA A 106 -18.57 -3.63 1.57
CA ALA A 106 -19.87 -4.20 1.23
C ALA A 106 -20.98 -3.14 1.29
N VAL A 107 -20.95 -2.24 2.28
CA VAL A 107 -21.89 -1.10 2.36
C VAL A 107 -21.69 -0.15 1.17
N ILE A 108 -20.44 0.13 0.78
CA ILE A 108 -20.15 0.98 -0.38
C ILE A 108 -20.68 0.33 -1.67
N VAL A 109 -20.40 -0.95 -1.92
CA VAL A 109 -20.91 -1.69 -3.08
C VAL A 109 -22.44 -1.70 -3.12
N ARG A 110 -23.11 -1.87 -1.97
CA ARG A 110 -24.57 -1.82 -1.88
C ARG A 110 -25.15 -0.44 -2.20
N ARG A 111 -24.45 0.64 -1.82
CA ARG A 111 -24.88 2.02 -2.11
C ARG A 111 -24.60 2.41 -3.56
N GLU A 112 -23.47 1.96 -4.11
CA GLU A 112 -23.06 2.24 -5.48
C GLU A 112 -22.38 0.99 -6.07
N SER A 113 -23.15 0.21 -6.83
CA SER A 113 -22.62 -0.97 -7.53
C SER A 113 -21.94 -0.54 -8.82
N ALA A 114 -20.61 -0.53 -8.80
CA ALA A 114 -19.79 -0.15 -9.93
C ALA A 114 -18.47 -0.95 -9.93
N LEU A 115 -17.80 -1.02 -11.08
CA LEU A 115 -16.59 -1.85 -11.22
C LEU A 115 -15.49 -1.49 -10.21
N HIS A 116 -15.31 -0.20 -9.93
CA HIS A 116 -14.32 0.28 -8.97
C HIS A 116 -14.66 -0.10 -7.52
N THR A 117 -15.94 -0.03 -7.11
CA THR A 117 -16.36 -0.44 -5.77
C THR A 117 -16.20 -1.94 -5.56
N TRP A 118 -16.51 -2.75 -6.58
CA TRP A 118 -16.25 -4.19 -6.58
C TRP A 118 -14.75 -4.51 -6.52
N ALA A 119 -13.91 -3.80 -7.27
CA ALA A 119 -12.46 -3.99 -7.23
C ALA A 119 -11.91 -3.78 -5.82
N MET A 120 -12.27 -2.65 -5.17
CA MET A 120 -11.88 -2.39 -3.79
C MET A 120 -12.41 -3.48 -2.83
N PHE A 121 -13.67 -3.88 -2.99
CA PHE A 121 -14.28 -4.94 -2.17
C PHE A 121 -13.52 -6.26 -2.27
N PHE A 122 -13.20 -6.74 -3.48
CA PHE A 122 -12.38 -7.93 -3.64
C PHE A 122 -10.96 -7.75 -3.09
N GLY A 123 -10.39 -6.55 -3.20
CA GLY A 123 -9.17 -6.19 -2.48
C GLY A 123 -9.28 -6.48 -0.98
N SER A 124 -10.31 -5.95 -0.31
CA SER A 124 -10.50 -6.19 1.13
C SER A 124 -10.72 -7.66 1.49
N LEU A 125 -11.35 -8.45 0.61
CA LEU A 125 -11.50 -9.90 0.79
C LEU A 125 -10.14 -10.61 0.73
N THR A 126 -9.25 -10.22 -0.18
CA THR A 126 -7.88 -10.79 -0.22
C THR A 126 -7.08 -10.47 1.04
N TRP A 127 -7.28 -9.28 1.63
CA TRP A 127 -6.66 -8.93 2.91
C TRP A 127 -7.18 -9.81 4.04
N LEU A 128 -8.49 -9.98 4.14
CA LEU A 128 -9.12 -10.84 5.15
C LEU A 128 -8.66 -12.30 5.01
N ALA A 129 -8.69 -12.85 3.80
CA ALA A 129 -8.23 -14.21 3.54
C ALA A 129 -6.74 -14.39 3.91
N ALA A 130 -5.88 -13.45 3.55
CA ALA A 130 -4.47 -13.49 3.91
C ALA A 130 -4.24 -13.42 5.43
N ASN A 131 -5.00 -12.57 6.15
CA ASN A 131 -4.93 -12.50 7.60
C ASN A 131 -5.44 -13.77 8.29
N ILE A 132 -6.51 -14.39 7.79
CA ILE A 132 -7.00 -15.68 8.29
C ILE A 132 -5.92 -16.76 8.11
N LEU A 133 -5.33 -16.86 6.92
CA LEU A 133 -4.25 -17.81 6.65
C LEU A 133 -3.04 -17.58 7.55
N TRP A 134 -2.66 -16.32 7.76
CA TRP A 134 -1.57 -15.96 8.68
C TRP A 134 -1.88 -16.35 10.13
N LEU A 135 -3.10 -16.04 10.59
CA LEU A 135 -3.59 -16.42 11.92
C LEU A 135 -3.64 -17.95 12.10
N SER A 136 -3.92 -18.70 11.03
CA SER A 136 -3.84 -20.17 11.00
C SER A 136 -2.42 -20.73 10.91
N GLY A 137 -1.39 -19.89 11.05
CA GLY A 137 0.02 -20.31 11.12
C GLY A 137 0.75 -20.35 9.77
N LYS A 138 0.13 -19.89 8.66
CA LYS A 138 0.87 -19.74 7.40
C LYS A 138 1.92 -18.63 7.55
N SER A 139 3.07 -18.86 6.94
CA SER A 139 4.19 -17.92 6.98
C SER A 139 3.94 -16.68 6.11
N VAL A 140 4.62 -15.57 6.42
CA VAL A 140 4.45 -14.29 5.70
C VAL A 140 4.68 -14.44 4.19
N PHE A 141 5.68 -15.20 3.76
CA PHE A 141 5.98 -15.37 2.34
C PHE A 141 4.86 -16.08 1.55
N GLN A 142 3.95 -16.78 2.24
CA GLN A 142 2.80 -17.43 1.61
C GLN A 142 1.60 -16.48 1.50
N VAL A 143 1.41 -15.58 2.47
CA VAL A 143 0.22 -14.73 2.57
C VAL A 143 0.42 -13.32 1.98
N VAL A 144 1.66 -12.87 1.84
CA VAL A 144 2.00 -11.50 1.40
C VAL A 144 1.44 -11.14 0.03
N TYR A 145 1.19 -12.12 -0.84
CA TYR A 145 0.59 -11.88 -2.16
C TYR A 145 -0.88 -11.47 -2.05
N GLY A 146 -1.63 -12.01 -1.08
CA GLY A 146 -2.99 -11.54 -0.77
C GLY A 146 -2.99 -10.12 -0.21
N TRP A 147 -2.01 -9.77 0.62
CA TRP A 147 -1.78 -8.39 1.07
C TRP A 147 -1.40 -7.44 -0.07
N GLN A 148 -0.60 -7.88 -1.04
CA GLN A 148 -0.31 -7.11 -2.24
C GLN A 148 -1.58 -6.86 -3.06
N ALA A 149 -2.36 -7.90 -3.33
CA ALA A 149 -3.59 -7.78 -4.11
C ALA A 149 -4.63 -6.88 -3.44
N PHE A 150 -4.72 -6.88 -2.11
CA PHE A 150 -5.52 -5.92 -1.37
C PHE A 150 -5.19 -4.48 -1.76
N LEU A 151 -3.92 -4.10 -1.69
CA LEU A 151 -3.49 -2.74 -1.99
C LEU A 151 -3.62 -2.43 -3.48
N ILE A 152 -3.24 -3.37 -4.36
CA ILE A 152 -3.34 -3.20 -5.81
C ILE A 152 -4.78 -2.99 -6.25
N LEU A 153 -5.71 -3.82 -5.81
CA LEU A 153 -7.11 -3.72 -6.20
C LEU A 153 -7.80 -2.51 -5.58
N THR A 154 -7.42 -2.16 -4.34
CA THR A 154 -7.95 -0.94 -3.69
C THR A 154 -7.51 0.30 -4.46
N ILE A 155 -6.21 0.45 -4.71
CA ILE A 155 -5.66 1.59 -5.46
C ILE A 155 -6.21 1.60 -6.89
N ALA A 156 -6.20 0.47 -7.59
CA ALA A 156 -6.71 0.40 -8.97
C ALA A 156 -8.21 0.74 -9.05
N GLY A 157 -9.00 0.34 -8.06
CA GLY A 157 -10.40 0.75 -7.90
C GLY A 157 -10.53 2.26 -7.74
N GLU A 158 -9.85 2.86 -6.76
CA GLU A 158 -9.84 4.31 -6.55
C GLU A 158 -9.41 5.08 -7.82
N ARG A 159 -8.42 4.57 -8.56
CA ARG A 159 -7.98 5.16 -9.82
C ARG A 159 -9.05 5.09 -10.90
N LEU A 160 -9.76 3.96 -11.03
CA LEU A 160 -10.90 3.86 -11.94
C LEU A 160 -12.00 4.86 -11.60
N GLU A 161 -12.26 5.10 -10.32
CA GLU A 161 -13.22 6.11 -9.86
C GLU A 161 -12.80 7.51 -10.30
N LEU A 162 -11.53 7.88 -10.08
CA LEU A 162 -10.99 9.19 -10.45
C LEU A 162 -10.90 9.39 -11.97
N ASN A 163 -10.64 8.33 -12.73
CA ASN A 163 -10.60 8.36 -14.19
C ASN A 163 -11.99 8.43 -14.85
N ARG A 164 -13.09 8.52 -14.09
CA ARG A 164 -14.44 8.74 -14.63
C ARG A 164 -14.53 9.96 -15.56
N VAL A 165 -13.71 10.98 -15.30
CA VAL A 165 -13.59 12.16 -16.16
C VAL A 165 -13.12 11.82 -17.58
N LEU A 166 -12.36 10.74 -17.76
CA LEU A 166 -11.91 10.23 -19.06
C LEU A 166 -12.98 9.39 -19.78
N ARG A 167 -14.08 9.04 -19.10
CA ARG A 167 -15.20 8.23 -19.61
C ARG A 167 -14.71 6.95 -20.31
N PRO A 168 -14.03 6.03 -19.60
CA PRO A 168 -13.52 4.80 -20.21
C PRO A 168 -14.65 4.00 -20.85
N SER A 169 -14.44 3.58 -22.09
CA SER A 169 -15.37 2.74 -22.86
C SER A 169 -15.68 1.43 -22.15
N LYS A 170 -16.81 0.82 -22.49
CA LYS A 170 -17.20 -0.48 -21.91
C LYS A 170 -16.16 -1.57 -22.15
N ARG A 171 -15.46 -1.53 -23.30
CA ARG A 171 -14.35 -2.44 -23.62
C ARG A 171 -13.18 -2.25 -22.65
N GLN A 172 -12.78 -1.01 -22.36
CA GLN A 172 -11.71 -0.71 -21.40
C GLN A 172 -12.08 -1.16 -19.98
N GLN A 173 -13.33 -0.98 -19.57
CA GLN A 173 -13.84 -1.45 -18.28
C GLN A 173 -13.87 -2.99 -18.19
N ASN A 174 -14.36 -3.68 -19.22
CA ASN A 174 -14.38 -5.14 -19.26
C ASN A 174 -12.94 -5.71 -19.23
N LEU A 175 -12.02 -5.10 -19.99
CA LEU A 175 -10.61 -5.47 -19.97
C LEU A 175 -10.02 -5.29 -18.58
N PHE A 176 -10.25 -4.16 -17.91
CA PHE A 176 -9.82 -3.98 -16.52
C PHE A 176 -10.35 -5.11 -15.62
N GLY A 177 -11.64 -5.43 -15.72
CA GLY A 177 -12.27 -6.50 -14.94
C GLY A 177 -11.60 -7.85 -15.15
N LEU A 178 -11.27 -8.20 -16.40
CA LEU A 178 -10.53 -9.42 -16.74
C LEU A 178 -9.12 -9.43 -16.13
N LEU A 179 -8.40 -8.31 -16.20
CA LEU A 179 -7.05 -8.20 -15.66
C LEU A 179 -7.03 -8.27 -14.11
N ALA A 180 -8.00 -7.63 -13.46
CA ALA A 180 -8.22 -7.73 -12.02
C ALA A 180 -8.60 -9.18 -11.61
N ALA A 181 -9.45 -9.85 -12.39
CA ALA A 181 -9.79 -11.25 -12.18
C ALA A 181 -8.58 -12.18 -12.37
N THR A 182 -7.69 -11.88 -13.31
CA THR A 182 -6.43 -12.62 -13.51
C THR A 182 -5.52 -12.52 -12.28
N LEU A 183 -5.38 -11.30 -11.72
CA LEU A 183 -4.66 -11.09 -10.46
C LEU A 183 -5.28 -11.93 -9.33
N LEU A 184 -6.61 -11.85 -9.14
CA LEU A 184 -7.34 -12.60 -8.12
C LEU A 184 -7.19 -14.12 -8.28
N ALA A 185 -7.29 -14.63 -9.50
CA ALA A 185 -7.08 -16.04 -9.80
C ALA A 185 -5.66 -16.48 -9.41
N GLY A 186 -4.65 -15.66 -9.69
CA GLY A 186 -3.28 -15.88 -9.22
C GLY A 186 -3.19 -15.97 -7.70
N ILE A 187 -3.82 -15.04 -6.98
CA ILE A 187 -3.84 -15.06 -5.50
C ILE A 187 -4.55 -16.30 -4.96
N ILE A 188 -5.70 -16.68 -5.50
CA ILE A 188 -6.41 -17.90 -5.09
C ILE A 188 -5.52 -19.12 -5.34
N LEU A 189 -4.85 -19.17 -6.49
CA LEU A 189 -3.93 -20.24 -6.83
C LEU A 189 -2.73 -20.31 -5.87
N THR A 190 -2.27 -19.21 -5.26
CA THR A 190 -1.16 -19.26 -4.28
C THR A 190 -1.46 -20.16 -3.08
N ALA A 191 -2.73 -20.37 -2.73
CA ALA A 191 -3.14 -21.26 -1.65
C ALA A 191 -2.92 -22.75 -1.96
N PHE A 192 -2.90 -23.12 -3.25
CA PHE A 192 -2.76 -24.50 -3.73
C PHE A 192 -1.40 -24.76 -4.37
N ASN A 193 -0.88 -23.79 -5.12
CA ASN A 193 0.41 -23.83 -5.79
C ASN A 193 1.04 -22.43 -5.79
N LEU A 194 1.93 -22.19 -4.82
CA LEU A 194 2.56 -20.89 -4.62
C LEU A 194 3.33 -20.45 -5.88
N GLN A 195 4.06 -21.35 -6.55
CA GLN A 195 4.89 -21.00 -7.71
C GLN A 195 4.05 -20.43 -8.86
N TRP A 196 3.01 -21.15 -9.27
CA TRP A 196 2.16 -20.75 -10.39
C TRP A 196 1.21 -19.61 -10.00
N GLY A 197 0.73 -19.58 -8.76
CA GLY A 197 -0.08 -18.47 -8.26
C GLY A 197 0.66 -17.14 -8.29
N VAL A 198 1.94 -17.13 -7.90
CA VAL A 198 2.79 -15.93 -7.95
C VAL A 198 3.07 -15.48 -9.39
N ARG A 199 3.32 -16.41 -10.32
CA ARG A 199 3.50 -16.04 -11.74
C ARG A 199 2.23 -15.47 -12.35
N LEU A 200 1.08 -16.08 -12.08
CA LEU A 200 -0.22 -15.62 -12.57
C LEU A 200 -0.62 -14.27 -11.97
N SER A 201 -0.35 -14.04 -10.68
CA SER A 201 -0.56 -12.72 -10.08
C SER A 201 0.37 -11.68 -10.69
N GLY A 202 1.63 -12.04 -10.99
CA GLY A 202 2.57 -11.23 -11.75
C GLY A 202 2.06 -10.83 -13.13
N LEU A 203 1.41 -11.76 -13.87
CA LEU A 203 0.75 -11.47 -15.14
C LEU A 203 -0.35 -10.41 -14.96
N GLY A 204 -1.19 -10.58 -13.93
CA GLY A 204 -2.24 -9.61 -13.60
C GLY A 204 -1.67 -8.22 -13.30
N MET A 205 -0.61 -8.14 -12.50
CA MET A 205 0.07 -6.88 -12.16
C MET A 205 0.66 -6.18 -13.38
N LEU A 206 1.44 -6.90 -14.19
CA LEU A 206 2.05 -6.36 -15.41
C LEU A 206 0.97 -5.87 -16.38
N SER A 207 -0.08 -6.67 -16.56
CA SER A 207 -1.18 -6.31 -17.46
C SER A 207 -1.95 -5.08 -16.97
N LEU A 208 -2.21 -4.97 -15.66
CA LEU A 208 -2.84 -3.77 -15.08
C LEU A 208 -1.96 -2.53 -15.23
N ALA A 209 -0.65 -2.66 -15.06
CA ALA A 209 0.30 -1.58 -15.29
C ALA A 209 0.29 -1.12 -16.76
N LEU A 210 0.34 -2.05 -17.71
CA LEU A 210 0.26 -1.75 -19.14
C LEU A 210 -1.09 -1.15 -19.54
N TRP A 211 -2.18 -1.66 -18.96
CA TRP A 211 -3.52 -1.11 -19.15
C TRP A 211 -3.60 0.34 -18.67
N SER A 212 -2.87 0.73 -17.63
CA SER A 212 -2.89 2.10 -17.13
C SER A 212 -2.36 3.12 -18.14
N LEU A 213 -1.45 2.74 -19.04
CA LEU A 213 -0.76 3.65 -19.96
C LEU A 213 -1.73 4.50 -20.81
N PRO A 214 -2.68 3.91 -21.56
CA PRO A 214 -3.66 4.69 -22.31
C PRO A 214 -4.87 5.13 -21.47
N ASN A 215 -5.13 4.48 -20.34
CA ASN A 215 -6.41 4.56 -19.63
C ASN A 215 -6.38 5.39 -18.32
N ASP A 216 -5.20 5.73 -17.78
CA ASP A 216 -5.07 6.55 -16.57
C ASP A 216 -4.70 7.99 -16.90
N ILE A 217 -5.34 8.94 -16.21
CA ILE A 217 -5.09 10.37 -16.38
C ILE A 217 -3.67 10.78 -15.94
N ALA A 218 -3.00 9.98 -15.10
CA ALA A 218 -1.64 10.24 -14.66
C ALA A 218 -0.71 10.55 -15.85
N TRP A 219 -0.73 9.70 -16.87
CA TRP A 219 0.12 9.85 -18.06
C TRP A 219 -0.16 11.13 -18.85
N ARG A 220 -1.43 11.57 -18.89
CA ARG A 220 -1.84 12.82 -19.56
C ARG A 220 -1.44 14.06 -18.75
N ASN A 221 -1.36 13.94 -17.43
CA ASN A 221 -1.10 15.04 -16.51
C ASN A 221 0.38 15.22 -16.14
N ILE A 222 1.31 14.41 -16.66
CA ILE A 222 2.76 14.56 -16.40
C ILE A 222 3.29 15.95 -16.80
N ARG A 223 2.65 16.61 -17.78
CA ARG A 223 2.99 17.98 -18.21
C ARG A 223 1.92 19.01 -17.83
N HIS A 224 1.07 18.70 -16.84
CA HIS A 224 -0.01 19.59 -16.43
C HIS A 224 0.54 20.94 -15.93
N LYS A 225 -0.20 22.03 -16.19
CA LYS A 225 0.20 23.40 -15.84
C LYS A 225 0.21 23.62 -14.32
N LEU A 226 -0.78 23.08 -13.60
CA LEU A 226 -0.86 23.16 -12.14
C LEU A 226 0.20 22.26 -11.47
N PRO A 227 1.06 22.81 -10.58
CA PRO A 227 2.19 22.07 -9.99
C PRO A 227 1.78 20.83 -9.19
N LEU A 228 0.73 20.94 -8.35
CA LEU A 228 0.26 19.80 -7.55
C LEU A 228 -0.27 18.68 -8.44
N THR A 229 -1.13 18.97 -9.41
CA THR A 229 -1.65 17.97 -10.36
C THR A 229 -0.53 17.26 -11.11
N ARG A 230 0.52 18.00 -11.50
CA ARG A 230 1.70 17.43 -12.16
C ARG A 230 2.51 16.53 -11.24
N TYR A 231 2.71 16.93 -9.99
CA TYR A 231 3.41 16.12 -8.99
C TYR A 231 2.66 14.80 -8.74
N ILE A 232 1.34 14.86 -8.56
CA ILE A 232 0.49 13.68 -8.40
C ILE A 232 0.61 12.77 -9.63
N ALA A 233 0.57 13.33 -10.84
CA ALA A 233 0.75 12.57 -12.07
C ALA A 233 2.08 11.80 -12.11
N TRP A 234 3.19 12.41 -11.68
CA TRP A 234 4.49 11.75 -11.59
C TRP A 234 4.50 10.60 -10.57
N CYS A 235 3.97 10.83 -9.37
CA CYS A 235 3.85 9.80 -8.33
C CYS A 235 3.09 8.56 -8.86
N LEU A 236 1.97 8.78 -9.53
CA LEU A 236 1.12 7.72 -10.07
C LEU A 236 1.79 6.99 -11.24
N ALA A 237 2.35 7.74 -12.19
CA ALA A 237 3.00 7.18 -13.37
C ALA A 237 4.19 6.29 -12.98
N LEU A 238 5.09 6.80 -12.12
CA LEU A 238 6.22 6.01 -11.63
C LEU A 238 5.76 4.83 -10.76
N GLY A 239 4.66 4.99 -10.02
CA GLY A 239 4.01 3.89 -9.32
C GLY A 239 3.62 2.76 -10.27
N PHE A 240 2.93 3.06 -11.37
CA PHE A 240 2.55 2.05 -12.36
C PHE A 240 3.75 1.40 -13.05
N VAL A 241 4.84 2.14 -13.31
CA VAL A 241 6.10 1.55 -13.80
C VAL A 241 6.59 0.47 -12.84
N TRP A 242 6.63 0.77 -11.55
CA TRP A 242 7.05 -0.18 -10.53
C TRP A 242 6.09 -1.36 -10.33
N LEU A 243 4.77 -1.16 -10.51
CA LEU A 243 3.81 -2.26 -10.55
C LEU A 243 4.12 -3.22 -11.71
N GLY A 244 4.46 -2.68 -12.88
CA GLY A 244 4.88 -3.44 -14.05
C GLY A 244 6.18 -4.21 -13.79
N ILE A 245 7.18 -3.56 -13.20
CA ILE A 245 8.44 -4.21 -12.80
C ILE A 245 8.18 -5.34 -11.80
N GLY A 246 7.41 -5.09 -10.73
CA GLY A 246 7.04 -6.12 -9.76
C GLY A 246 6.29 -7.30 -10.40
N GLY A 247 5.39 -7.02 -11.35
CA GLY A 247 4.68 -8.03 -12.11
C GLY A 247 5.60 -8.90 -12.98
N ALA A 248 6.55 -8.26 -13.67
CA ALA A 248 7.57 -8.96 -14.47
C ALA A 248 8.50 -9.80 -13.60
N LEU A 249 8.93 -9.30 -12.44
CA LEU A 249 9.74 -10.06 -11.49
C LEU A 249 8.97 -11.30 -10.98
N ASN A 250 7.68 -11.16 -10.67
CA ASN A 250 6.82 -12.28 -10.25
C ASN A 250 6.68 -13.33 -11.35
N LEU A 251 6.50 -12.88 -12.60
CA LEU A 251 6.41 -13.75 -13.77
C LEU A 251 7.70 -14.54 -14.01
N VAL A 252 8.87 -13.91 -13.86
CA VAL A 252 10.16 -14.52 -14.17
C VAL A 252 10.62 -15.45 -13.04
N PHE A 253 10.62 -14.95 -11.80
CA PHE A 253 11.19 -15.66 -10.66
C PHE A 253 10.20 -16.58 -9.94
N GLY A 254 8.89 -16.30 -10.04
CA GLY A 254 7.86 -17.04 -9.31
C GLY A 254 8.00 -16.90 -7.79
N ALA A 255 7.56 -17.92 -7.06
CA ALA A 255 7.54 -17.92 -5.61
C ALA A 255 8.96 -17.84 -5.02
N GLN A 256 9.17 -16.86 -4.16
CA GLN A 256 10.38 -16.72 -3.35
C GLN A 256 10.01 -16.77 -1.86
N VAL A 257 10.90 -17.34 -1.05
CA VAL A 257 10.69 -17.52 0.41
C VAL A 257 11.42 -16.44 1.20
N ALA A 258 12.64 -16.11 0.79
CA ALA A 258 13.52 -15.14 1.41
C ALA A 258 14.62 -14.70 0.42
N GLY A 259 15.49 -13.79 0.85
CA GLY A 259 16.68 -13.38 0.11
C GLY A 259 16.46 -12.18 -0.84
N PRO A 260 17.49 -11.79 -1.61
CA PRO A 260 17.47 -10.58 -2.43
C PRO A 260 16.33 -10.54 -3.46
N LYS A 261 16.07 -11.63 -4.16
CA LYS A 261 14.97 -11.70 -5.14
C LYS A 261 13.60 -11.49 -4.50
N TYR A 262 13.39 -12.06 -3.30
CA TYR A 262 12.17 -11.84 -2.52
C TYR A 262 12.04 -10.37 -2.12
N ASP A 263 13.14 -9.74 -1.70
CA ASP A 263 13.17 -8.32 -1.36
C ASP A 263 12.78 -7.42 -2.55
N ALA A 264 13.43 -7.61 -3.70
CA ALA A 264 13.13 -6.88 -4.94
C ALA A 264 11.66 -7.01 -5.35
N LEU A 265 11.14 -8.23 -5.30
CA LEU A 265 9.77 -8.56 -5.67
C LEU A 265 8.75 -7.78 -4.86
N LEU A 266 8.90 -7.82 -3.54
CA LEU A 266 7.97 -7.16 -2.64
C LEU A 266 8.12 -5.64 -2.69
N HIS A 267 9.36 -5.12 -2.67
CA HIS A 267 9.58 -3.68 -2.55
C HIS A 267 9.36 -2.93 -3.86
N ALA A 268 9.49 -3.57 -5.02
CA ALA A 268 8.97 -3.00 -6.27
C ALA A 268 7.48 -2.65 -6.14
N VAL A 269 6.69 -3.49 -5.49
CA VAL A 269 5.25 -3.24 -5.30
C VAL A 269 4.98 -2.33 -4.10
N PHE A 270 5.40 -2.70 -2.90
CA PHE A 270 5.05 -1.97 -1.69
C PHE A 270 5.71 -0.58 -1.64
N VAL A 271 6.98 -0.45 -2.04
CA VAL A 271 7.64 0.87 -2.05
C VAL A 271 7.41 1.54 -3.39
N GLY A 272 7.71 0.86 -4.49
CA GLY A 272 7.67 1.46 -5.82
C GLY A 272 6.27 1.86 -6.25
N PHE A 273 5.28 0.99 -6.07
CA PHE A 273 3.89 1.28 -6.43
C PHE A 273 3.11 1.92 -5.27
N VAL A 274 3.00 1.25 -4.11
CA VAL A 274 2.10 1.69 -3.04
C VAL A 274 2.57 3.00 -2.37
N ILE A 275 3.84 3.11 -1.95
CA ILE A 275 4.31 4.38 -1.34
C ILE A 275 4.24 5.55 -2.33
N SER A 276 4.56 5.33 -3.62
CA SER A 276 4.39 6.37 -4.65
C SER A 276 2.93 6.83 -4.75
N MET A 277 1.97 5.90 -4.66
CA MET A 277 0.54 6.26 -4.63
C MET A 277 0.18 7.07 -3.38
N ILE A 278 0.71 6.73 -2.21
CA ILE A 278 0.53 7.51 -0.98
C ILE A 278 1.09 8.92 -1.14
N PHE A 279 2.30 9.06 -1.69
CA PHE A 279 2.92 10.36 -1.95
C PHE A 279 2.04 11.25 -2.85
N GLY A 280 1.38 10.66 -3.85
CA GLY A 280 0.46 11.36 -4.75
C GLY A 280 -0.90 11.70 -4.10
N HIS A 281 -1.48 10.81 -3.32
CA HIS A 281 -2.83 11.01 -2.79
C HIS A 281 -2.86 11.75 -1.45
N ALA A 282 -1.78 11.74 -0.67
CA ALA A 282 -1.74 12.37 0.64
C ALA A 282 -2.12 13.86 0.65
N PRO A 283 -1.70 14.70 -0.33
CA PRO A 283 -2.16 16.10 -0.42
C PRO A 283 -3.67 16.25 -0.61
N ILE A 284 -4.39 15.19 -1.00
CA ILE A 284 -5.85 15.16 -1.18
C ILE A 284 -6.52 14.51 0.04
N ILE A 285 -6.01 13.37 0.51
CA ILE A 285 -6.60 12.57 1.59
C ILE A 285 -6.49 13.28 2.94
N PHE A 286 -5.31 13.78 3.31
CA PHE A 286 -5.12 14.38 4.63
C PHE A 286 -5.99 15.62 4.86
N PRO A 287 -6.21 16.52 3.88
CA PRO A 287 -7.19 17.59 4.04
C PRO A 287 -8.61 17.09 4.29
N ALA A 288 -9.05 16.05 3.57
CA ALA A 288 -10.38 15.47 3.75
C ALA A 288 -10.55 14.85 5.15
N ILE A 289 -9.49 14.22 5.68
CA ILE A 289 -9.50 13.59 7.00
C ILE A 289 -9.34 14.63 8.12
N LEU A 290 -8.29 15.44 8.08
CA LEU A 290 -7.92 16.37 9.16
C LEU A 290 -8.72 17.68 9.13
N GLY A 291 -9.38 18.03 8.01
CA GLY A 291 -10.08 19.30 7.83
C GLY A 291 -9.14 20.51 7.80
N VAL A 292 -7.90 20.29 7.38
CA VAL A 292 -6.83 21.31 7.29
C VAL A 292 -6.22 21.23 5.88
N PRO A 293 -6.08 22.35 5.16
CA PRO A 293 -5.48 22.32 3.83
C PRO A 293 -4.02 21.87 3.89
N ILE A 294 -3.59 21.14 2.87
CA ILE A 294 -2.18 20.86 2.60
C ILE A 294 -1.75 21.72 1.43
N ASN A 295 -0.70 22.50 1.64
CA ASN A 295 -0.06 23.32 0.63
C ASN A 295 1.01 22.48 -0.05
N PHE A 296 1.01 22.50 -1.37
CA PHE A 296 2.06 21.88 -2.16
C PHE A 296 3.32 22.76 -2.18
N TYR A 297 4.48 22.14 -1.98
CA TYR A 297 5.78 22.79 -2.15
C TYR A 297 6.61 22.04 -3.18
N PRO A 298 7.38 22.71 -4.06
CA PRO A 298 8.25 22.04 -5.03
C PRO A 298 9.24 21.05 -4.42
N THR A 299 9.60 21.22 -3.15
CA THR A 299 10.45 20.29 -2.40
C THR A 299 9.84 18.90 -2.24
N PHE A 300 8.54 18.69 -2.49
CA PHE A 300 7.95 17.36 -2.54
C PHE A 300 8.57 16.46 -3.63
N TYR A 301 9.11 17.05 -4.70
CA TYR A 301 9.85 16.27 -5.71
C TYR A 301 11.14 15.64 -5.15
N PHE A 302 11.71 16.19 -4.08
CA PHE A 302 12.95 15.66 -3.49
C PHE A 302 12.75 14.26 -2.92
N HIS A 303 11.76 14.08 -2.03
CA HIS A 303 11.51 12.76 -1.45
C HIS A 303 10.98 11.77 -2.50
N LEU A 304 10.28 12.25 -3.53
CA LEU A 304 9.90 11.41 -4.67
C LEU A 304 11.13 10.90 -5.43
N ALA A 305 12.02 11.80 -5.87
CA ALA A 305 13.24 11.42 -6.56
C ALA A 305 14.12 10.50 -5.71
N LEU A 306 14.28 10.82 -4.41
CA LEU A 306 15.02 9.99 -3.47
C LEU A 306 14.43 8.59 -3.38
N LEU A 307 13.10 8.45 -3.26
CA LEU A 307 12.41 7.16 -3.20
C LEU A 307 12.71 6.31 -4.46
N HIS A 308 12.53 6.87 -5.66
CA HIS A 308 12.70 6.11 -6.90
C HIS A 308 14.15 5.75 -7.20
N LEU A 309 15.09 6.67 -7.00
CA LEU A 309 16.52 6.42 -7.23
C LEU A 309 17.07 5.38 -6.23
N SER A 310 16.71 5.50 -4.96
CA SER A 310 17.14 4.53 -3.95
C SER A 310 16.47 3.17 -4.11
N LEU A 311 15.22 3.12 -4.59
CA LEU A 311 14.56 1.86 -4.92
C LEU A 311 15.18 1.19 -6.15
N ALA A 312 15.55 1.95 -7.17
CA ALA A 312 16.30 1.44 -8.32
C ALA A 312 17.64 0.86 -7.89
N LEU A 313 18.38 1.55 -7.01
CA LEU A 313 19.59 1.03 -6.39
C LEU A 313 19.32 -0.28 -5.64
N ARG A 314 18.28 -0.31 -4.80
CA ARG A 314 17.91 -1.49 -4.00
C ARG A 314 17.58 -2.70 -4.87
N VAL A 315 16.63 -2.56 -5.80
CA VAL A 315 16.17 -3.64 -6.68
C VAL A 315 17.29 -4.06 -7.65
N GLY A 316 18.05 -3.13 -8.21
CA GLY A 316 19.20 -3.46 -9.04
C GLY A 316 20.26 -4.25 -8.27
N SER A 317 20.54 -3.85 -7.03
CA SER A 317 21.46 -4.55 -6.14
C SER A 317 20.96 -5.93 -5.75
N ASP A 318 19.65 -6.10 -5.54
CA ASP A 318 19.06 -7.42 -5.30
C ASP A 318 19.29 -8.38 -6.45
N LEU A 319 19.10 -7.92 -7.69
CA LEU A 319 19.29 -8.72 -8.90
C LEU A 319 20.77 -9.06 -9.15
N LEU A 320 21.66 -8.17 -8.74
CA LEU A 320 23.12 -8.34 -8.82
C LEU A 320 23.74 -9.03 -7.59
N ASN A 321 22.93 -9.35 -6.57
CA ASN A 321 23.37 -9.85 -5.25
C ASN A 321 24.40 -8.92 -4.54
N TRP A 322 24.29 -7.61 -4.73
CA TRP A 322 25.15 -6.62 -4.08
C TRP A 322 24.58 -6.15 -2.73
N THR A 323 24.85 -6.91 -1.67
CA THR A 323 24.25 -6.73 -0.34
C THR A 323 24.41 -5.32 0.23
N GLN A 324 25.62 -4.73 0.14
CA GLN A 324 25.90 -3.43 0.73
C GLN A 324 25.09 -2.31 0.05
N ALA A 325 25.05 -2.29 -1.28
CA ALA A 325 24.28 -1.30 -2.04
C ALA A 325 22.78 -1.46 -1.80
N ARG A 326 22.29 -2.71 -1.63
CA ARG A 326 20.90 -2.97 -1.22
C ARG A 326 20.57 -2.36 0.14
N MET A 327 21.44 -2.52 1.14
CA MET A 327 21.24 -1.95 2.49
C MET A 327 21.10 -0.43 2.46
N TRP A 328 21.95 0.25 1.67
CA TRP A 328 21.87 1.70 1.46
C TRP A 328 20.62 2.11 0.68
N GLY A 329 20.27 1.39 -0.38
CA GLY A 329 19.03 1.64 -1.12
C GLY A 329 17.79 1.55 -0.23
N GLY A 330 17.74 0.53 0.64
CA GLY A 330 16.69 0.38 1.64
C GLY A 330 16.66 1.50 2.67
N LEU A 331 17.80 1.87 3.27
CA LEU A 331 17.88 2.99 4.21
C LEU A 331 17.41 4.31 3.59
N LEU A 332 17.84 4.61 2.36
CA LEU A 332 17.44 5.82 1.64
C LEU A 332 15.95 5.80 1.26
N ASN A 333 15.34 4.63 1.00
CA ASN A 333 13.88 4.52 0.87
C ASN A 333 13.17 4.98 2.16
N GLU A 334 13.65 4.57 3.33
CA GLU A 334 13.03 4.95 4.60
C GLU A 334 13.20 6.45 4.89
N ILE A 335 14.40 6.99 4.63
CA ILE A 335 14.66 8.43 4.74
C ILE A 335 13.70 9.22 3.84
N ALA A 336 13.44 8.76 2.61
CA ALA A 336 12.45 9.39 1.73
C ALA A 336 11.04 9.43 2.33
N ILE A 337 10.60 8.32 2.94
CA ILE A 337 9.29 8.22 3.61
C ILE A 337 9.22 9.18 4.81
N LEU A 338 10.30 9.26 5.61
CA LEU A 338 10.36 10.15 6.77
C LEU A 338 10.38 11.63 6.37
N ILE A 339 11.10 12.00 5.31
CA ILE A 339 11.08 13.36 4.76
C ILE A 339 9.66 13.71 4.30
N PHE A 340 9.01 12.81 3.58
CA PHE A 340 7.61 13.01 3.15
C PHE A 340 6.68 13.23 4.35
N LEU A 341 6.81 12.42 5.40
CA LEU A 341 6.01 12.58 6.62
C LEU A 341 6.27 13.93 7.30
N GLY A 342 7.54 14.32 7.44
CA GLY A 342 7.95 15.61 7.99
C GLY A 342 7.40 16.80 7.19
N MET A 343 7.51 16.75 5.86
CA MET A 343 6.96 17.75 4.93
C MET A 343 5.44 17.84 5.02
N THR A 344 4.75 16.71 5.12
CA THR A 344 3.30 16.65 5.30
C THR A 344 2.89 17.29 6.63
N ILE A 345 3.56 16.95 7.74
CA ILE A 345 3.31 17.54 9.06
C ILE A 345 3.57 19.05 9.03
N TYR A 346 4.67 19.48 8.42
CA TYR A 346 5.01 20.89 8.25
C TYR A 346 3.90 21.64 7.50
N SER A 347 3.42 21.08 6.39
CA SER A 347 2.33 21.67 5.63
C SER A 347 1.03 21.75 6.43
N VAL A 348 0.66 20.71 7.18
CA VAL A 348 -0.54 20.71 8.03
C VAL A 348 -0.42 21.78 9.11
N ARG A 349 0.74 21.91 9.77
CA ARG A 349 0.98 22.95 10.78
C ARG A 349 0.82 24.35 10.20
N LYS A 350 1.39 24.62 9.02
CA LYS A 350 1.21 25.91 8.33
C LYS A 350 -0.26 26.15 7.95
N GLY A 351 -0.97 25.14 7.46
CA GLY A 351 -2.39 25.24 7.13
C GLY A 351 -3.30 25.47 8.35
N MET A 352 -2.86 25.11 9.55
CA MET A 352 -3.56 25.44 10.80
C MET A 352 -3.35 26.89 11.24
N GLN A 353 -2.23 27.52 10.87
CA GLN A 353 -1.91 28.92 11.22
C GLN A 353 -2.62 29.94 10.32
N THR A 354 -3.10 29.51 9.15
CA THR A 354 -3.81 30.36 8.17
C THR A 354 -5.34 30.39 8.37
N LYS A 355 -5.86 29.76 9.43
CA LYS A 355 -7.25 29.85 9.89
C LYS A 355 -7.28 30.61 11.21
#